data_AF-A0A2H0DH77-F1
#
_entry.id   AF-A0A2H0DH77-F1
#
_cell.length_a   1.000
_cell.length_b   1.000
_cell.length_c   1.000
_cell.angle_alpha   90.00
_cell.angle_beta   90.00
_cell.angle_gamma   90.00
#
_symmetry.space_group_name_H-M   'P 1'
#
loop_
_entity.id
_entity.type
_entity.pdbx_description
1 polymer ?
#
loop_
_entity_poly.entity_id
_entity_poly.type
_entity_poly.pdbx_seq_one_letter_code
_entity_poly.pdbx_strand_id
1 'polypeptide(L)'
;MAQSRGGDGGMNSELFRLSGVFKTNSTAYDGQIVYVRLEAAQRIRGRPGAVSHLVARLSDPRRAEGFARERGAAIGGGGAKVLSYRDVGSEIVGIKKFQDALLVVILIVIFAIVGLGILNTISMSFFERIREFGVLRAIGARPGALYRLLFAESVILGLIGVVGGLGLGACAIGFFGKVGLALPLGKAMSYFMPFDDVIYMKAQWPMHLWSALGLFGVCVAAAVGPALRGGRLVVSDALRHV
;
A
#
# COMPACT_ATOMS: atom_id res chain seq x y z
N MET A 1 0.88 -33.04 29.93
CA MET A 1 2.29 -33.42 30.18
C MET A 1 3.15 -32.65 29.19
N ALA A 2 4.13 -31.87 29.64
CA ALA A 2 5.05 -31.16 28.74
C ALA A 2 6.43 -31.81 28.84
N GLN A 3 7.10 -31.97 27.71
CA GLN A 3 8.44 -32.56 27.61
C GLN A 3 9.39 -31.57 26.94
N SER A 4 10.60 -31.43 27.45
CA SER A 4 11.65 -30.65 26.80
C SER A 4 13.01 -31.32 26.99
N ARG A 5 13.88 -31.11 26.01
CA ARG A 5 15.26 -31.55 26.08
C ARG A 5 16.06 -30.54 26.91
N GLY A 6 16.57 -31.00 28.05
CA GLY A 6 17.42 -30.23 28.94
C GLY A 6 18.75 -29.85 28.29
N GLY A 7 19.43 -28.83 28.84
CA GLY A 7 20.76 -28.42 28.38
C GLY A 7 21.84 -29.49 28.52
N ASP A 8 21.58 -30.53 29.30
CA ASP A 8 22.36 -31.75 29.53
C ASP A 8 22.04 -32.89 28.55
N GLY A 9 21.06 -32.71 27.65
CA GLY A 9 20.62 -33.71 26.69
C GLY A 9 19.55 -34.66 27.19
N GLY A 10 19.17 -34.60 28.48
CA GLY A 10 18.10 -35.42 29.09
C GLY A 10 16.69 -34.92 28.72
N MET A 11 15.70 -35.81 28.75
CA MET A 11 14.29 -35.42 28.60
C MET A 11 13.70 -35.12 29.98
N ASN A 12 13.37 -33.85 30.23
CA ASN A 12 12.67 -33.43 31.43
C ASN A 12 11.17 -33.37 31.13
N SER A 13 10.37 -33.92 32.04
CA SER A 13 8.91 -33.88 31.94
C SER A 13 8.28 -33.36 33.24
N GLU A 14 7.32 -32.45 33.10
CA GLU A 14 6.58 -31.87 34.23
C GLU A 14 5.08 -31.87 33.91
N LEU A 15 4.26 -32.03 34.94
CA LEU A 15 2.81 -31.92 34.84
C LEU A 15 2.39 -30.48 35.11
N PHE A 16 1.59 -29.94 34.20
CA PHE A 16 1.02 -28.60 34.34
C PHE A 16 -0.49 -28.68 34.44
N ARG A 17 -1.05 -27.82 35.27
CA ARG A 17 -2.48 -27.54 35.26
C ARG A 17 -2.78 -26.54 34.15
N LEU A 18 -3.73 -26.87 33.28
CA LEU A 18 -4.24 -25.95 32.27
C LEU A 18 -4.98 -24.80 32.95
N SER A 19 -4.55 -23.56 32.69
CA SER A 19 -5.14 -22.33 33.25
C SER A 19 -6.07 -21.63 32.26
N GLY A 20 -5.87 -21.81 30.96
CA GLY A 20 -6.70 -21.22 29.92
C GLY A 20 -6.26 -21.67 28.53
N VAL A 21 -7.08 -21.35 27.52
CA VAL A 21 -6.81 -21.59 26.10
C VAL A 21 -6.90 -20.25 25.38
N PHE A 22 -6.01 -20.04 24.39
CA PHE A 22 -6.00 -18.84 23.57
C PHE A 22 -6.36 -19.19 22.11
N LYS A 23 -6.78 -18.20 21.34
CA LYS A 23 -7.05 -18.32 19.90
C LYS A 23 -6.44 -17.13 19.19
N THR A 24 -5.54 -17.38 18.24
CA THR A 24 -4.80 -16.36 17.47
C THR A 24 -5.25 -16.27 16.02
N ASN A 25 -6.28 -17.04 15.64
CA ASN A 25 -6.69 -17.23 14.25
C ASN A 25 -5.55 -17.81 13.38
N SER A 26 -4.63 -18.57 14.00
CA SER A 26 -3.66 -19.37 13.28
C SER A 26 -3.54 -20.76 13.87
N THR A 27 -3.90 -21.77 13.07
CA THR A 27 -3.90 -23.17 13.51
C THR A 27 -2.52 -23.64 13.94
N ALA A 28 -1.45 -23.16 13.29
CA ALA A 28 -0.09 -23.48 13.69
C ALA A 28 0.25 -22.91 15.07
N TYR A 29 -0.11 -21.66 15.35
CA TYR A 29 0.15 -21.02 16.65
C TYR A 29 -0.71 -21.64 17.75
N ASP A 30 -2.01 -21.83 17.50
CA ASP A 30 -2.96 -22.35 18.50
C ASP A 30 -2.71 -23.83 18.83
N GLY A 31 -2.21 -24.62 17.87
CA GLY A 31 -1.96 -26.05 18.05
C GLY A 31 -0.55 -26.41 18.54
N GLN A 32 0.44 -25.52 18.40
CA GLN A 32 1.85 -25.84 18.66
C GLN A 32 2.49 -25.01 19.78
N ILE A 33 1.87 -23.92 20.22
CA ILE A 33 2.47 -23.03 21.23
C ILE A 33 1.76 -23.19 22.57
N VAL A 34 2.56 -23.33 23.63
CA VAL A 34 2.09 -23.33 25.01
C VAL A 34 2.84 -22.26 25.79
N TYR A 35 2.08 -21.44 26.52
CA TYR A 35 2.65 -20.45 27.43
C TYR A 35 2.75 -21.02 28.84
N VAL A 36 3.92 -20.92 29.42
CA VAL A 36 4.18 -21.29 30.82
C VAL A 36 4.91 -20.14 31.51
N ARG A 37 4.91 -20.15 32.84
CA ARG A 37 5.73 -19.23 33.63
C ARG A 37 7.22 -19.42 33.30
N LEU A 38 7.97 -18.32 33.27
CA LEU A 38 9.39 -18.33 32.90
C LEU A 38 10.20 -19.28 33.80
N GLU A 39 9.91 -19.29 35.10
CA GLU A 39 10.61 -20.14 36.06
C GLU A 39 10.38 -21.63 35.76
N ALA A 40 9.17 -22.01 35.34
CA ALA A 40 8.87 -23.37 34.95
C ALA A 40 9.57 -23.77 33.64
N ALA A 41 9.60 -22.87 32.64
CA ALA A 41 10.35 -23.09 31.41
C ALA A 41 11.86 -23.27 31.66
N GLN A 42 12.43 -22.48 32.58
CA GLN A 42 13.84 -22.57 32.97
C GLN A 42 14.16 -23.90 33.67
N ARG A 43 13.31 -24.36 34.58
CA ARG A 43 13.47 -25.68 35.25
C ARG A 43 13.43 -26.82 34.24
N ILE A 44 12.41 -26.85 33.38
CA ILE A 44 12.25 -27.91 32.38
C ILE A 44 13.41 -27.94 31.39
N ARG A 45 13.94 -26.78 31.00
CA ARG A 45 15.11 -26.73 30.11
C ARG A 45 16.44 -26.97 30.82
N GLY A 46 16.46 -27.13 32.14
CA GLY A 46 17.69 -27.29 32.93
C GLY A 46 18.60 -26.06 32.85
N ARG A 47 18.03 -24.86 32.73
CA ARG A 47 18.79 -23.59 32.60
C ARG A 47 18.23 -22.52 33.55
N PRO A 48 18.41 -22.70 34.88
CA PRO A 48 17.93 -21.73 35.86
C PRO A 48 18.58 -20.36 35.64
N GLY A 49 17.78 -19.29 35.71
CA GLY A 49 18.25 -17.91 35.54
C GLY A 49 18.61 -17.49 34.10
N ALA A 50 18.61 -18.41 33.13
CA ALA A 50 18.90 -18.07 31.74
C ALA A 50 17.65 -17.60 30.99
N VAL A 51 17.82 -16.60 30.13
CA VAL A 51 16.77 -16.10 29.23
C VAL A 51 17.26 -16.22 27.79
N SER A 52 16.43 -16.79 26.90
CA SER A 52 16.81 -16.95 25.49
C SER A 52 16.61 -15.67 24.68
N HIS A 53 15.51 -14.96 24.92
CA HIS A 53 15.17 -13.74 24.20
C HIS A 53 14.51 -12.73 25.15
N LEU A 54 14.91 -11.47 25.02
CA LEU A 54 14.22 -10.33 25.62
C LEU A 54 13.52 -9.58 24.50
N VAL A 55 12.20 -9.41 24.63
CA VAL A 55 11.38 -8.73 23.62
C VAL A 55 10.96 -7.38 24.18
N ALA A 56 11.42 -6.31 23.55
CA ALA A 56 11.00 -4.94 23.86
C ALA A 56 10.05 -4.43 22.77
N ARG A 57 8.85 -4.03 23.15
CA ARG A 57 7.88 -3.42 22.23
C ARG A 57 8.03 -1.90 22.28
N LEU A 58 8.39 -1.29 21.16
CA LEU A 58 8.39 0.16 21.00
C LEU A 58 6.98 0.65 20.66
N SER A 59 6.65 1.86 21.12
CA SER A 59 5.38 2.53 20.78
C SER A 59 5.26 2.83 19.28
N ASP A 60 6.39 3.19 18.63
CA ASP A 60 6.47 3.36 17.18
C ASP A 60 7.35 2.24 16.56
N PRO A 61 6.75 1.29 15.82
CA PRO A 61 7.48 0.22 15.15
C PRO A 61 8.53 0.72 14.15
N ARG A 62 8.35 1.91 13.57
CA ARG A 62 9.27 2.48 12.57
C ARG A 62 10.63 2.83 13.17
N ARG A 63 10.69 3.04 14.49
CA ARG A 63 11.92 3.36 15.22
C ARG A 63 12.71 2.11 15.61
N ALA A 64 12.16 0.91 15.45
CA ALA A 64 12.80 -0.32 15.91
C ALA A 64 14.17 -0.56 15.24
N GLU A 65 14.32 -0.26 13.95
CA GLU A 65 15.61 -0.38 13.26
C GLU A 65 16.63 0.65 13.75
N GLY A 66 16.24 1.92 13.87
CA GLY A 66 17.11 2.97 14.39
C GLY A 66 17.58 2.64 15.81
N PHE A 67 16.65 2.21 16.65
CA PHE A 67 16.96 1.77 18.01
C PHE A 67 17.92 0.57 18.03
N ALA A 68 17.67 -0.46 17.24
CA ALA A 68 18.54 -1.64 17.16
C ALA A 68 19.95 -1.27 16.66
N ARG A 69 20.08 -0.35 15.71
CA ARG A 69 21.38 0.12 15.21
C ARG A 69 22.13 0.97 16.22
N GLU A 70 21.46 1.95 16.82
CA GLU A 70 22.07 2.92 17.74
C GLU A 70 22.38 2.33 19.11
N ARG A 71 21.45 1.52 19.66
CA ARG A 71 21.57 0.96 21.01
C ARG A 71 22.04 -0.49 21.01
N GLY A 72 22.02 -1.17 19.86
CA GLY A 72 22.40 -2.57 19.76
C GLY A 72 23.85 -2.83 20.15
N ALA A 73 24.78 -1.92 19.79
CA ALA A 73 26.18 -2.05 20.18
C ALA A 73 26.38 -1.86 21.70
N ALA A 74 25.69 -0.90 22.32
CA ALA A 74 25.77 -0.64 23.75
C ALA A 74 25.16 -1.78 24.59
N ILE A 75 24.04 -2.35 24.12
CA ILE A 75 23.35 -3.46 24.79
C ILE A 75 24.08 -4.80 24.51
N GLY A 76 24.65 -4.95 23.32
CA GLY A 76 25.26 -6.19 22.86
C GLY A 76 26.65 -6.50 23.40
N GLY A 77 27.25 -5.58 24.17
CA GLY A 77 28.56 -5.78 24.81
C GLY A 77 28.66 -7.01 25.72
N GLY A 78 27.54 -7.59 26.14
CA GLY A 78 27.47 -8.84 26.92
C GLY A 78 27.27 -10.13 26.11
N GLY A 79 27.47 -10.11 24.78
CA GLY A 79 27.23 -11.27 23.90
C GLY A 79 25.76 -11.42 23.46
N ALA A 80 24.88 -10.49 23.82
CA ALA A 80 23.51 -10.43 23.35
C ALA A 80 23.44 -9.78 21.96
N LYS A 81 22.73 -10.40 21.01
CA LYS A 81 22.48 -9.78 19.70
C LYS A 81 21.14 -9.07 19.73
N VAL A 82 21.15 -7.75 19.50
CA VAL A 82 19.92 -6.97 19.34
C VAL A 82 19.43 -7.10 17.90
N LEU A 83 18.23 -7.64 17.72
CA LEU A 83 17.60 -7.86 16.42
C LEU A 83 16.32 -7.03 16.33
N SER A 84 16.11 -6.36 15.19
CA SER A 84 14.85 -5.74 14.85
C SER A 84 13.84 -6.80 14.39
N TYR A 85 12.55 -6.49 14.44
CA TYR A 85 11.51 -7.34 13.86
C TYR A 85 11.76 -7.64 12.37
N ARG A 86 12.50 -6.77 11.66
CA ARG A 86 12.89 -6.96 10.27
C ARG A 86 13.99 -7.99 10.08
N ASP A 87 14.87 -8.16 11.07
CA ASP A 87 15.94 -9.15 11.02
C ASP A 87 15.41 -10.55 11.36
N VAL A 88 14.45 -10.63 12.28
CA VAL A 88 13.82 -11.89 12.70
C VAL A 88 12.70 -12.32 11.73
N GLY A 89 11.98 -11.36 11.16
CA GLY A 89 10.86 -11.58 10.24
C GLY A 89 11.17 -11.15 8.81
N SER A 90 12.31 -11.59 8.26
CA SER A 90 12.73 -11.25 6.89
C SER A 90 11.67 -11.62 5.84
N GLU A 91 10.91 -12.69 6.07
CA GLU A 91 9.76 -13.11 5.25
C GLU A 91 8.64 -12.06 5.24
N ILE A 92 8.26 -11.52 6.41
CA ILE A 92 7.23 -10.46 6.54
C ILE A 92 7.68 -9.20 5.80
N VAL A 93 8.97 -8.86 5.90
CA VAL A 93 9.54 -7.73 5.15
C VAL A 93 9.51 -7.98 3.64
N GLY A 94 9.82 -9.21 3.22
CA GLY A 94 9.74 -9.62 1.82
C GLY A 94 8.33 -9.50 1.25
N ILE A 95 7.33 -10.01 1.97
CA ILE A 95 5.91 -9.91 1.61
C ILE A 95 5.50 -8.44 1.48
N LYS A 96 5.88 -7.58 2.43
CA LYS A 96 5.58 -6.15 2.37
C LYS A 96 6.21 -5.48 1.14
N LYS A 97 7.48 -5.76 0.86
CA LYS A 97 8.16 -5.19 -0.32
C LYS A 97 7.51 -5.65 -1.62
N PHE A 98 7.14 -6.92 -1.71
CA PHE A 98 6.43 -7.46 -2.86
C PHE A 98 5.07 -6.78 -3.05
N GLN A 99 4.31 -6.61 -1.97
CA GLN A 99 3.04 -5.89 -1.99
C GLN A 99 3.22 -4.42 -2.44
N ASP A 100 4.20 -3.70 -1.89
CA ASP A 100 4.50 -2.33 -2.27
C ASP A 100 4.86 -2.23 -3.77
N ALA A 101 5.67 -3.16 -4.30
CA ALA A 101 6.01 -3.22 -5.72
C ALA A 101 4.78 -3.49 -6.61
N LEU A 102 3.92 -4.43 -6.19
CA LEU A 102 2.70 -4.77 -6.91
C LEU A 102 1.73 -3.57 -6.97
N LEU A 103 1.60 -2.83 -5.87
CA LEU A 103 0.81 -1.59 -5.84
C LEU A 103 1.35 -0.53 -6.80
N VAL A 104 2.67 -0.35 -6.89
CA VAL A 104 3.29 0.57 -7.85
C VAL A 104 2.97 0.18 -9.29
N VAL A 105 3.07 -1.11 -9.63
CA VAL A 105 2.72 -1.60 -10.97
C VAL A 105 1.25 -1.33 -11.29
N ILE A 106 0.34 -1.63 -10.37
CA ILE A 106 -1.10 -1.35 -10.54
C ILE A 106 -1.34 0.15 -10.77
N LEU A 107 -0.69 1.02 -9.99
CA LEU A 107 -0.82 2.48 -10.15
C LEU A 107 -0.35 2.94 -11.53
N ILE A 108 0.77 2.42 -12.02
CA ILE A 108 1.28 2.74 -13.37
C ILE A 108 0.25 2.33 -14.44
N VAL A 109 -0.31 1.12 -14.34
CA VAL A 109 -1.32 0.63 -15.30
C VAL A 109 -2.57 1.51 -15.27
N ILE A 110 -3.07 1.85 -14.07
CA ILE A 110 -4.24 2.74 -13.92
C ILE A 110 -3.95 4.11 -14.53
N PHE A 111 -2.77 4.68 -14.25
CA PHE A 111 -2.38 5.99 -14.79
C PHE A 111 -2.29 5.95 -16.32
N ALA A 112 -1.75 4.87 -16.90
CA ALA A 112 -1.70 4.69 -18.35
C ALA A 112 -3.12 4.61 -18.96
N ILE A 113 -4.02 3.82 -18.37
CA ILE A 113 -5.40 3.68 -18.83
C ILE A 113 -6.13 5.03 -18.78
N VAL A 114 -6.00 5.76 -17.67
CA VAL A 114 -6.63 7.08 -17.51
C VAL A 114 -6.03 8.09 -18.50
N GLY A 115 -4.72 8.13 -18.64
CA GLY A 115 -4.04 9.01 -19.59
C GLY A 115 -4.46 8.77 -21.04
N LEU A 116 -4.54 7.50 -21.47
CA LEU A 116 -5.02 7.12 -22.79
C LEU A 116 -6.51 7.45 -22.99
N GLY A 117 -7.34 7.23 -21.98
CA GLY A 117 -8.76 7.59 -22.01
C GLY A 117 -8.95 9.09 -22.23
N ILE A 118 -8.23 9.92 -21.48
CA ILE A 118 -8.26 11.38 -21.60
C ILE A 118 -7.75 11.84 -22.97
N LEU A 119 -6.63 11.27 -23.43
CA LEU A 119 -6.11 11.53 -24.78
C LEU A 119 -7.16 11.25 -25.84
N ASN A 120 -7.88 10.13 -25.73
CA ASN A 120 -8.92 9.76 -26.68
C ASN A 120 -10.10 10.74 -26.62
N THR A 121 -10.60 11.07 -25.44
CA THR A 121 -11.72 12.01 -25.26
C THR A 121 -11.40 13.40 -25.79
N ILE A 122 -10.23 13.96 -25.47
CA ILE A 122 -9.84 15.29 -25.94
C ILE A 122 -9.61 15.29 -27.45
N SER A 123 -8.97 14.24 -27.97
CA SER A 123 -8.76 14.13 -29.42
C SER A 123 -10.09 14.07 -30.16
N MET A 124 -11.06 13.31 -29.66
CA MET A 124 -12.39 13.24 -30.24
C MET A 124 -13.12 14.59 -30.19
N SER A 125 -13.19 15.23 -29.01
CA SER A 125 -13.80 16.56 -28.84
C SER A 125 -13.16 17.60 -29.77
N PHE A 126 -11.84 17.49 -29.97
CA PHE A 126 -11.12 18.32 -30.91
C PHE A 126 -11.60 18.11 -32.34
N PHE A 127 -11.65 16.87 -32.82
CA PHE A 127 -12.08 16.54 -34.20
C PHE A 127 -13.51 16.99 -34.50
N GLU A 128 -14.44 16.81 -33.57
CA GLU A 128 -15.84 17.26 -33.71
C GLU A 128 -15.95 18.78 -33.86
N ARG A 129 -15.06 19.54 -33.21
CA ARG A 129 -15.08 21.01 -33.17
C ARG A 129 -14.09 21.68 -34.13
N ILE A 130 -13.41 20.92 -35.01
CA ILE A 130 -12.43 21.46 -35.97
C ILE A 130 -13.03 22.60 -36.80
N ARG A 131 -14.29 22.47 -37.24
CA ARG A 131 -14.96 23.49 -38.06
C ARG A 131 -15.16 24.79 -37.29
N GLU A 132 -15.60 24.71 -36.03
CA GLU A 132 -15.78 25.87 -35.15
C GLU A 132 -14.44 26.58 -34.90
N PHE A 133 -13.38 25.80 -34.66
CA PHE A 133 -12.02 26.34 -34.50
C PHE A 133 -11.48 26.99 -35.78
N GLY A 134 -11.81 26.44 -36.95
CA GLY A 134 -11.51 27.03 -38.26
C GLY A 134 -12.20 28.39 -38.46
N VAL A 135 -13.48 28.50 -38.10
CA VAL A 135 -14.23 29.77 -38.16
C VAL A 135 -13.65 30.78 -37.18
N LEU A 136 -13.39 30.39 -35.93
CA LEU A 136 -12.74 31.24 -34.92
C LEU A 136 -11.40 31.77 -35.42
N ARG A 137 -10.59 30.93 -36.07
CA ARG A 137 -9.33 31.36 -36.69
C ARG A 137 -9.53 32.31 -37.86
N ALA A 138 -10.58 32.14 -38.67
CA ALA A 138 -10.89 33.01 -39.80
C ALA A 138 -11.32 34.43 -39.35
N ILE A 139 -12.00 34.56 -38.21
CA ILE A 139 -12.35 35.85 -37.60
C ILE A 139 -11.23 36.44 -36.71
N GLY A 140 -10.03 35.85 -36.73
CA GLY A 140 -8.83 36.42 -36.10
C GLY A 140 -8.45 35.83 -34.74
N ALA A 141 -9.05 34.72 -34.30
CA ALA A 141 -8.64 34.08 -33.04
C ALA A 141 -7.19 33.58 -33.11
N ARG A 142 -6.43 33.89 -32.06
CA ARG A 142 -5.04 33.47 -31.91
C ARG A 142 -4.98 31.96 -31.58
N PRO A 143 -3.99 31.20 -32.11
CA PRO A 143 -3.78 29.79 -31.76
C PRO A 143 -3.72 29.51 -30.26
N GLY A 144 -3.15 30.44 -29.47
CA GLY A 144 -3.07 30.32 -28.02
C GLY A 144 -4.43 30.42 -27.30
N ALA A 145 -5.46 31.01 -27.92
CA ALA A 145 -6.81 31.03 -27.34
C ALA A 145 -7.46 29.63 -27.40
N LEU A 146 -7.30 28.95 -28.54
CA LEU A 146 -7.77 27.56 -28.74
C LEU A 146 -7.06 26.60 -27.79
N TYR A 147 -5.73 26.74 -27.64
CA TYR A 147 -4.96 25.95 -26.69
C TYR A 147 -5.46 26.12 -25.24
N ARG A 148 -5.67 27.36 -24.80
CA ARG A 148 -6.16 27.64 -23.44
C ARG A 148 -7.55 27.08 -23.19
N LEU A 149 -8.42 27.09 -24.20
CA LEU A 149 -9.76 26.53 -24.09
C LEU A 149 -9.71 25.01 -23.87
N LEU A 150 -8.99 24.27 -24.73
CA LEU A 150 -8.84 22.82 -24.62
C LEU A 150 -8.12 22.42 -23.31
N PHE A 151 -7.11 23.18 -22.92
CA PHE A 151 -6.41 22.97 -21.67
C PHE A 151 -7.33 23.20 -20.46
N ALA A 152 -8.13 24.27 -20.47
CA ALA A 152 -9.10 24.55 -19.40
C ALA A 152 -10.17 23.46 -19.29
N GLU A 153 -10.70 22.96 -20.40
CA GLU A 153 -11.65 21.84 -20.43
C GLU A 153 -11.03 20.60 -19.77
N SER A 154 -9.79 20.29 -20.12
CA SER A 154 -9.06 19.15 -19.56
C SER A 154 -8.78 19.27 -18.07
N VAL A 155 -8.42 20.47 -17.61
CA VAL A 155 -8.22 20.77 -16.19
C VAL A 155 -9.52 20.62 -15.42
N ILE A 156 -10.64 21.13 -15.95
CA ILE A 156 -11.96 21.02 -15.32
C ILE A 156 -12.38 19.55 -15.22
N LEU A 157 -12.27 18.78 -16.30
CA LEU A 157 -12.57 17.35 -16.30
C LEU A 157 -11.69 16.59 -15.31
N GLY A 158 -10.39 16.90 -15.27
CA GLY A 158 -9.44 16.31 -14.32
C GLY A 158 -9.80 16.65 -12.86
N LEU A 159 -10.16 17.90 -12.57
CA LEU A 159 -10.58 18.32 -11.23
C LEU A 159 -11.86 17.61 -10.78
N ILE A 160 -12.87 17.54 -11.64
CA ILE A 160 -14.13 16.83 -11.34
C ILE A 160 -13.85 15.36 -11.05
N GLY A 161 -13.00 14.72 -11.87
CA GLY A 161 -12.61 13.32 -11.68
C GLY A 161 -11.86 13.09 -10.36
N VAL A 162 -10.91 13.96 -10.01
CA VAL A 162 -10.14 13.86 -8.76
C VAL A 162 -11.02 14.09 -7.54
N VAL A 163 -11.86 15.12 -7.54
CA VAL A 163 -12.78 15.43 -6.43
C VAL A 163 -13.80 14.30 -6.26
N GLY A 164 -14.42 13.85 -7.35
CA GLY A 164 -15.36 12.74 -7.34
C GLY A 164 -14.72 11.43 -6.89
N GLY A 165 -13.52 11.12 -7.40
CA GLY A 165 -12.77 9.92 -7.04
C GLY A 165 -12.32 9.91 -5.58
N LEU A 166 -11.85 11.04 -5.05
CA LEU A 166 -11.52 11.18 -3.63
C LEU A 166 -12.76 11.04 -2.75
N GLY A 167 -13.89 11.62 -3.16
CA GLY A 167 -15.17 11.47 -2.45
C GLY A 167 -15.63 10.02 -2.40
N LEU A 168 -15.70 9.35 -3.55
CA LEU A 168 -16.07 7.93 -3.64
C LEU A 168 -15.09 7.03 -2.87
N GLY A 169 -13.79 7.30 -2.97
CA GLY A 169 -12.75 6.58 -2.22
C GLY A 169 -12.89 6.76 -0.71
N ALA A 170 -13.15 7.99 -0.24
CA ALA A 170 -13.38 8.26 1.17
C ALA A 170 -14.65 7.57 1.69
N CYS A 171 -15.73 7.55 0.89
CA CYS A 171 -16.95 6.81 1.20
C CYS A 171 -16.68 5.30 1.30
N ALA A 172 -15.95 4.72 0.34
CA ALA A 172 -15.58 3.30 0.35
C ALA A 172 -14.71 2.96 1.57
N ILE A 173 -13.70 3.77 1.88
CA ILE A 173 -12.86 3.58 3.07
C ILE A 173 -13.70 3.72 4.35
N GLY A 174 -14.64 4.66 4.41
CA GLY A 174 -15.54 4.83 5.56
C GLY A 174 -16.48 3.63 5.76
N PHE A 175 -16.97 3.05 4.67
CA PHE A 175 -17.85 1.89 4.69
C PHE A 175 -17.08 0.61 5.05
N PHE A 176 -16.07 0.25 4.25
CA PHE A 176 -15.25 -0.95 4.46
C PHE A 176 -14.31 -0.86 5.66
N GLY A 177 -14.02 0.35 6.15
CA GLY A 177 -13.34 0.54 7.43
C GLY A 177 -14.18 0.13 8.64
N LYS A 178 -15.52 0.11 8.51
CA LYS A 178 -16.45 -0.34 9.56
C LYS A 178 -16.91 -1.78 9.37
N VAL A 179 -17.38 -2.11 8.17
CA VAL A 179 -17.92 -3.44 7.84
C VAL A 179 -16.80 -4.47 7.68
N GLY A 180 -15.61 -4.01 7.27
CA GLY A 180 -14.52 -4.88 6.89
C GLY A 180 -14.77 -5.56 5.54
N LEU A 181 -13.68 -6.03 4.92
CA LEU A 181 -13.71 -6.77 3.67
C LEU A 181 -13.28 -8.21 3.98
N ALA A 182 -14.23 -9.14 3.93
CA ALA A 182 -13.93 -10.57 4.08
C ALA A 182 -13.28 -11.08 2.80
N LEU A 183 -11.97 -11.37 2.85
CA LEU A 183 -11.23 -11.93 1.72
C LEU A 183 -11.01 -13.42 1.95
N PRO A 184 -11.41 -14.30 1.01
CA PRO A 184 -11.13 -15.75 1.11
C PRO A 184 -9.64 -16.06 1.27
N LEU A 185 -8.77 -15.16 0.81
CA LEU A 185 -7.32 -15.23 0.97
C LEU A 185 -6.87 -15.23 2.44
N GLY A 186 -7.61 -14.57 3.34
CA GLY A 186 -7.30 -14.53 4.78
C GLY A 186 -7.29 -15.94 5.39
N LYS A 187 -8.26 -16.78 5.02
CA LYS A 187 -8.34 -18.19 5.47
C LYS A 187 -7.18 -19.04 4.97
N ALA A 188 -6.75 -18.82 3.73
CA ALA A 188 -5.60 -19.54 3.16
C ALA A 188 -4.28 -19.17 3.87
N MET A 189 -4.15 -17.91 4.31
CA MET A 189 -2.95 -17.39 4.97
C MET A 189 -2.96 -17.62 6.50
N SER A 190 -4.15 -17.76 7.10
CA SER A 190 -4.36 -18.05 8.53
C SER A 190 -3.56 -19.26 9.03
N TYR A 191 -3.33 -20.26 8.17
CA TYR A 191 -2.53 -21.43 8.53
C TYR A 191 -1.08 -21.09 8.94
N PHE A 192 -0.45 -20.12 8.27
CA PHE A 192 0.96 -19.77 8.46
C PHE A 192 1.16 -18.49 9.28
N MET A 193 0.19 -17.58 9.28
CA MET A 193 0.25 -16.33 10.02
C MET A 193 -1.09 -16.02 10.69
N PRO A 194 -1.07 -15.36 11.86
CA PRO A 194 -2.27 -14.85 12.51
C PRO A 194 -2.82 -13.64 11.74
N PHE A 195 -3.47 -13.92 10.60
CA PHE A 195 -4.24 -12.95 9.85
C PHE A 195 -5.71 -13.06 10.25
N ASP A 196 -6.36 -11.92 10.39
CA ASP A 196 -7.82 -11.88 10.46
C ASP A 196 -8.40 -12.11 9.05
N ASP A 197 -9.50 -12.86 8.99
CA ASP A 197 -10.25 -13.12 7.75
C ASP A 197 -10.88 -11.85 7.15
N VAL A 198 -10.95 -10.78 7.95
CA VAL A 198 -11.57 -9.51 7.61
C VAL A 198 -10.53 -8.40 7.62
N ILE A 199 -10.35 -7.76 6.47
CA ILE A 199 -9.43 -6.64 6.31
C ILE A 199 -10.21 -5.33 6.38
N TYR A 200 -9.81 -4.46 7.30
CA TYR A 200 -10.39 -3.12 7.43
C TYR A 200 -9.59 -2.12 6.60
N MET A 201 -10.28 -1.38 5.74
CA MET A 201 -9.65 -0.29 5.00
C MET A 201 -9.30 0.83 5.97
N LYS A 202 -8.03 1.28 5.92
CA LYS A 202 -7.55 2.44 6.67
C LYS A 202 -7.04 3.49 5.70
N ALA A 203 -7.49 4.73 5.90
CA ALA A 203 -7.01 5.86 5.13
C ALA A 203 -5.55 6.16 5.50
N GLN A 204 -4.67 6.14 4.50
CA GLN A 204 -3.32 6.68 4.59
C GLN A 204 -3.26 7.96 3.76
N TRP A 205 -3.80 9.04 4.33
CA TRP A 205 -4.01 10.32 3.64
C TRP A 205 -2.81 10.82 2.82
N PRO A 206 -1.55 10.76 3.30
CA PRO A 206 -0.42 11.22 2.49
C PRO A 206 -0.30 10.46 1.16
N MET A 207 -0.45 9.13 1.18
CA MET A 207 -0.34 8.33 -0.03
C MET A 207 -1.51 8.58 -1.00
N HIS A 208 -2.73 8.73 -0.47
CA HIS A 208 -3.90 9.04 -1.29
C HIS A 208 -3.79 10.42 -1.96
N LEU A 209 -3.31 11.43 -1.22
CA LEU A 209 -3.08 12.77 -1.77
C LEU A 209 -2.01 12.75 -2.86
N TRP A 210 -0.89 12.05 -2.65
CA TRP A 210 0.14 11.89 -3.69
C TRP A 210 -0.38 11.18 -4.92
N SER A 211 -1.21 10.15 -4.77
CA SER A 211 -1.84 9.47 -5.91
C SER A 211 -2.83 10.36 -6.66
N ALA A 212 -3.61 11.18 -5.94
CA ALA A 212 -4.55 12.13 -6.55
C ALA A 212 -3.81 13.24 -7.32
N LEU A 213 -2.74 13.79 -6.74
CA LEU A 213 -1.87 14.76 -7.40
C LEU A 213 -1.18 14.16 -8.62
N GLY A 214 -0.68 12.93 -8.51
CA GLY A 214 -0.07 12.20 -9.62
C GLY A 214 -1.05 11.99 -10.76
N LEU A 215 -2.27 11.54 -10.45
CA LEU A 215 -3.32 11.33 -11.44
C LEU A 215 -3.74 12.64 -12.11
N PHE A 216 -3.93 13.71 -11.34
CA PHE A 216 -4.19 15.04 -11.88
C PHE A 216 -3.07 15.50 -12.83
N GLY A 217 -1.82 15.26 -12.44
CA GLY A 217 -0.66 15.54 -13.28
C GLY A 217 -0.69 14.76 -14.61
N VAL A 218 -1.07 13.48 -14.57
CA VAL A 218 -1.25 12.66 -15.79
C VAL A 218 -2.38 13.22 -16.66
N CYS A 219 -3.52 13.62 -16.08
CA CYS A 219 -4.63 14.24 -16.82
C CYS A 219 -4.17 15.50 -17.56
N VAL A 220 -3.45 16.38 -16.86
CA VAL A 220 -2.92 17.63 -17.42
C VAL A 220 -1.89 17.33 -18.51
N ALA A 221 -0.96 16.40 -18.27
CA ALA A 221 0.07 16.02 -19.23
C ALA A 221 -0.52 15.39 -20.51
N ALA A 222 -1.52 14.52 -20.36
CA ALA A 222 -2.26 13.90 -21.47
C ALA A 222 -2.91 14.96 -22.37
N ALA A 223 -3.44 16.04 -21.78
CA ALA A 223 -4.09 17.11 -22.53
C ALA A 223 -3.13 17.97 -23.37
N VAL A 224 -1.86 18.06 -22.99
CA VAL A 224 -0.87 18.91 -23.68
C VAL A 224 -0.68 18.47 -25.13
N GLY A 225 -0.60 17.17 -25.39
CA GLY A 225 -0.33 16.63 -26.73
C GLY A 225 -1.37 17.07 -27.78
N PRO A 226 -2.65 16.73 -27.60
CA PRO A 226 -3.73 17.16 -28.50
C PRO A 226 -3.88 18.68 -28.57
N ALA A 227 -3.77 19.39 -27.43
CA ALA A 227 -3.91 20.85 -27.41
C ALA A 227 -2.81 21.55 -28.25
N LEU A 228 -1.56 21.07 -28.19
CA LEU A 228 -0.46 21.59 -29.00
C LEU A 228 -0.65 21.30 -30.49
N ARG A 229 -1.15 20.11 -30.85
CA ARG A 229 -1.46 19.74 -32.23
C ARG A 229 -2.63 20.57 -32.79
N GLY A 230 -3.67 20.78 -31.98
CA GLY A 230 -4.84 21.59 -32.32
C GLY A 230 -4.50 23.04 -32.64
N GLY A 231 -3.57 23.66 -31.89
CA GLY A 231 -3.12 25.02 -32.15
C GLY A 231 -2.31 25.19 -33.44
N ARG A 232 -1.73 24.11 -34.00
CA ARG A 232 -0.93 24.13 -35.22
C ARG A 232 -1.71 23.79 -36.48
N LEU A 233 -3.02 23.54 -36.39
CA LEU A 233 -3.82 23.23 -37.56
C LEU A 233 -3.91 24.42 -38.51
N VAL A 234 -3.50 24.16 -39.75
CA VAL A 234 -3.59 25.10 -40.85
C VAL A 234 -5.05 25.14 -41.30
N VAL A 235 -5.62 26.35 -41.35
CA VAL A 235 -7.04 26.60 -41.64
C VAL A 235 -7.46 25.99 -42.99
N SER A 236 -6.54 25.89 -43.95
CA SER A 236 -6.77 25.27 -45.26
C SER A 236 -7.05 23.76 -45.20
N ASP A 237 -6.47 23.04 -44.23
CA ASP A 237 -6.65 21.59 -44.09
C ASP A 237 -7.96 21.27 -43.35
N ALA A 238 -8.34 22.11 -42.39
CA ALA A 238 -9.62 22.01 -41.68
C ALA A 238 -10.84 22.17 -42.62
N LEU A 239 -10.69 22.93 -43.71
CA LEU A 239 -11.75 23.17 -44.69
C LEU A 239 -11.71 22.18 -45.88
N ARG A 240 -10.65 21.38 -46.03
CA ARG A 240 -10.47 20.41 -47.12
C ARG A 240 -11.02 19.01 -46.83
N HIS A 241 -11.31 18.68 -45.58
CA HIS A 241 -11.90 17.39 -45.19
C HIS A 241 -13.44 17.39 -45.36
N VAL A 242 -13.88 17.71 -46.57
CA VAL A 242 -15.28 17.60 -47.03
C VAL A 242 -15.40 16.35 -47.89
#